data_AF-I7JV57-F1
#
_entry.id   AF-I7JV57-F1
#
_cell.length_a   1.000
_cell.length_b   1.000
_cell.length_c   1.000
_cell.angle_alpha   90.00
_cell.angle_beta   90.00
_cell.angle_gamma   90.00
#
_symmetry.space_group_name_H-M   'P 1'
#
loop_
_entity.id
_entity.type
_entity.pdbx_description
1 polymer ?
#
loop_
_entity_poly.entity_id
_entity_poly.type
_entity_poly.pdbx_seq_one_letter_code
_entity_poly.pdbx_strand_id
1 'polypeptide(L)'
;MIISSPAKQLNSKLSSQEQEARQNGYLFAQLVRLYHTFDGRPGNEYSKLQDAIACVLDKIDQNDHPYAYTNKLVMFIEARHALRGLYLSPDQNKLLIDLRENTKRTNLNYVYLSAIDATSQFK
;
A
#
# COMPACT_ATOMS: atom_id res chain seq x y z
N MET A 1 32.13 -24.87 -9.49
CA MET A 1 30.70 -24.67 -9.17
C MET A 1 30.51 -24.91 -7.68
N ILE A 2 30.15 -23.89 -6.90
CA ILE A 2 29.81 -24.08 -5.48
C ILE A 2 28.31 -24.35 -5.42
N ILE A 3 27.94 -25.60 -5.21
CA ILE A 3 26.53 -25.99 -5.00
C ILE A 3 26.23 -25.73 -3.53
N SER A 4 25.47 -24.68 -3.24
CA SER A 4 25.03 -24.34 -1.88
C SER A 4 24.23 -25.49 -1.26
N SER A 5 24.59 -25.93 -0.05
CA SER A 5 23.91 -27.03 0.67
C SER A 5 22.40 -26.76 0.87
N PRO A 6 21.52 -27.77 0.72
CA PRO A 6 20.07 -27.63 0.88
C PRO A 6 19.64 -26.99 2.22
N ALA A 7 20.37 -27.26 3.31
CA ALA A 7 20.10 -26.67 4.62
C ALA A 7 20.36 -25.15 4.65
N LYS A 8 21.36 -24.67 3.90
CA LYS A 8 21.68 -23.24 3.79
C LYS A 8 20.61 -22.50 2.97
N GLN A 9 20.05 -23.15 1.95
CA GLN A 9 18.95 -22.62 1.15
C GLN A 9 17.61 -22.58 1.92
N LEU A 10 17.36 -23.57 2.77
CA LEU A 10 16.17 -23.61 3.63
C LEU A 10 16.20 -22.48 4.66
N ASN A 11 17.32 -22.33 5.39
CA ASN A 11 17.48 -21.27 6.39
C ASN A 11 17.41 -19.86 5.79
N SER A 12 17.93 -19.65 4.58
CA SER A 12 17.79 -18.37 3.89
C SER A 12 16.34 -18.08 3.51
N LYS A 13 15.57 -19.09 3.08
CA LYS A 13 14.15 -18.93 2.71
C LYS A 13 13.28 -18.60 3.91
N LEU A 14 13.48 -19.29 5.04
CA LEU A 14 12.80 -19.00 6.31
C LEU A 14 13.05 -17.56 6.78
N SER A 15 14.30 -17.10 6.74
CA SER A 15 14.65 -15.73 7.11
C SER A 15 14.01 -14.68 6.18
N SER A 16 13.89 -14.96 4.88
CA SER A 16 13.21 -14.05 3.94
C SER A 16 11.70 -13.99 4.18
N GLN A 17 11.05 -15.13 4.46
CA GLN A 17 9.62 -15.18 4.76
C GLN A 17 9.27 -14.44 6.06
N GLU A 18 10.10 -14.57 7.09
CA GLU A 18 9.91 -13.84 8.35
C GLU A 18 10.07 -12.32 8.17
N GLN A 19 11.00 -11.89 7.32
CA GLN A 19 11.17 -10.48 6.97
C GLN A 19 9.97 -9.94 6.20
N GLU A 20 9.47 -10.69 5.23
CA GLU A 20 8.28 -10.35 4.44
C GLU A 20 7.03 -10.25 5.33
N ALA A 21 6.83 -11.19 6.26
CA ALA A 21 5.71 -11.14 7.20
C ALA A 21 5.77 -9.91 8.13
N ARG A 22 6.96 -9.57 8.65
CA ARG A 22 7.16 -8.36 9.46
C ARG A 22 6.89 -7.09 8.66
N GLN A 23 7.36 -7.07 7.43
CA GLN A 23 7.17 -5.99 6.48
C GLN A 23 5.69 -5.77 6.13
N ASN A 24 4.97 -6.85 5.82
CA ASN A 24 3.53 -6.81 5.55
C ASN A 24 2.76 -6.34 6.78
N GLY A 25 3.11 -6.82 7.98
CA GLY A 25 2.51 -6.36 9.24
C GLY A 25 2.72 -4.87 9.50
N TYR A 26 3.91 -4.34 9.21
CA TYR A 26 4.18 -2.91 9.29
C TYR A 26 3.35 -2.10 8.29
N LEU A 27 3.27 -2.56 7.04
CA LEU A 27 2.49 -1.93 5.98
C LEU A 27 1.00 -1.87 6.35
N PHE A 28 0.45 -2.98 6.82
CA PHE A 28 -0.93 -3.11 7.29
C PHE A 28 -1.23 -2.11 8.40
N ALA A 29 -0.37 -2.04 9.43
CA ALA A 29 -0.55 -1.10 10.54
C ALA A 29 -0.56 0.37 10.09
N GLN A 30 0.30 0.75 9.15
CA GLN A 30 0.35 2.11 8.62
C GLN A 30 -0.88 2.46 7.78
N LEU A 31 -1.43 1.49 7.05
CA LEU A 31 -2.67 1.67 6.28
C LEU A 31 -3.90 1.76 7.17
N VAL A 32 -4.01 0.95 8.23
CA VAL A 32 -5.05 1.10 9.25
C VAL A 32 -4.97 2.49 9.88
N ARG A 33 -3.77 2.96 10.21
CA ARG A 33 -3.59 4.31 10.73
C ARG A 33 -4.05 5.38 9.72
N LEU A 34 -3.70 5.24 8.45
CA LEU A 34 -4.14 6.14 7.38
C LEU A 34 -5.66 6.14 7.23
N TYR A 35 -6.30 4.96 7.23
CA TYR A 35 -7.76 4.79 7.17
C TYR A 35 -8.46 5.64 8.22
N HIS A 36 -8.03 5.53 9.48
CA HIS A 36 -8.64 6.25 10.59
C HIS A 36 -8.43 7.78 10.53
N THR A 37 -7.44 8.27 9.79
CA THR A 37 -7.28 9.74 9.62
C THR A 37 -8.41 10.37 8.79
N PHE A 38 -9.16 9.56 8.04
CA PHE A 38 -10.29 10.01 7.24
C PHE A 38 -11.65 9.78 7.93
N ASP A 39 -11.68 9.14 9.11
CA ASP A 39 -12.90 8.89 9.86
C ASP A 39 -13.64 10.18 10.22
N GLY A 40 -14.96 10.14 10.10
CA GLY A 40 -15.85 11.24 10.50
C GLY A 40 -15.77 12.49 9.61
N ARG A 41 -14.99 12.47 8.51
CA ARG A 41 -15.00 13.57 7.53
C ARG A 41 -16.23 13.48 6.62
N PRO A 42 -17.12 14.49 6.62
CA PRO A 42 -18.26 14.48 5.72
C PRO A 42 -17.81 14.66 4.26
N GLY A 43 -18.37 13.86 3.36
CA GLY A 43 -18.19 14.03 1.91
C GLY A 43 -17.80 12.74 1.18
N ASN A 44 -18.41 12.55 0.00
CA ASN A 44 -18.24 11.35 -0.84
C ASN A 44 -16.77 11.06 -1.19
N GLU A 45 -15.92 12.07 -1.30
CA GLU A 45 -14.51 11.87 -1.66
C GLU A 45 -13.70 11.22 -0.54
N TYR A 46 -13.99 11.47 0.74
CA TYR A 46 -13.27 10.83 1.85
C TYR A 46 -13.72 9.38 2.04
N SER A 47 -15.01 9.09 1.86
CA SER A 47 -15.51 7.70 1.85
C SER A 47 -14.86 6.87 0.74
N LYS A 48 -14.72 7.44 -0.47
CA LYS A 48 -13.99 6.78 -1.57
C LYS A 48 -12.53 6.47 -1.26
N LEU A 49 -11.86 7.32 -0.46
CA LEU A 49 -10.50 7.06 -0.01
C LEU A 49 -10.47 5.92 1.01
N GLN A 50 -11.42 5.91 1.95
CA GLN A 50 -11.56 4.84 2.92
C GLN A 50 -11.83 3.49 2.24
N ASP A 51 -12.73 3.45 1.25
CA ASP A 51 -13.01 2.24 0.46
C ASP A 51 -11.75 1.75 -0.28
N ALA A 52 -10.97 2.66 -0.87
CA ALA A 52 -9.72 2.31 -1.54
C ALA A 52 -8.66 1.76 -0.56
N ILE A 53 -8.56 2.34 0.64
CA ILE A 53 -7.65 1.86 1.69
C ILE A 53 -8.10 0.47 2.18
N ALA A 54 -9.40 0.28 2.42
CA ALA A 54 -9.98 -0.99 2.83
C ALA A 54 -9.71 -2.10 1.80
N CYS A 55 -9.90 -1.80 0.51
CA CYS A 55 -9.55 -2.72 -0.58
C CYS A 55 -8.07 -3.14 -0.52
N VAL A 56 -7.16 -2.21 -0.26
CA VAL A 56 -5.72 -2.53 -0.15
C VAL A 56 -5.41 -3.35 1.10
N LEU A 57 -6.08 -3.10 2.22
CA LEU A 57 -5.97 -3.94 3.43
C LEU A 57 -6.39 -5.38 3.14
N ASP A 58 -7.53 -5.58 2.45
CA ASP A 58 -7.99 -6.91 2.03
C ASP A 58 -6.97 -7.62 1.12
N LYS A 59 -6.31 -6.87 0.23
CA LYS A 59 -5.24 -7.42 -0.63
C LYS A 59 -4.01 -7.86 0.16
N ILE A 60 -3.65 -7.11 1.20
CA ILE A 60 -2.54 -7.48 2.09
C ILE A 60 -2.90 -8.74 2.88
N ASP A 61 -4.12 -8.84 3.41
CA ASP A 61 -4.60 -10.02 4.14
C ASP A 61 -4.62 -11.28 3.26
N GLN A 62 -4.87 -11.12 1.96
CA GLN A 62 -4.79 -12.18 0.96
C GLN A 62 -3.35 -12.49 0.48
N ASN A 63 -2.35 -11.76 0.98
CA ASN A 63 -0.96 -11.79 0.51
C ASN A 63 -0.82 -11.52 -1.01
N ASP A 64 -1.73 -10.73 -1.58
CA ASP A 64 -1.80 -10.36 -3.00
C ASP A 64 -1.02 -9.06 -3.25
N HIS A 65 0.25 -9.19 -3.60
CA HIS A 65 1.14 -8.09 -4.00
C HIS A 65 1.03 -6.81 -3.11
N PRO A 66 1.20 -6.95 -1.78
CA PRO A 66 0.88 -5.92 -0.78
C PRO A 66 1.53 -4.55 -1.07
N TYR A 67 2.80 -4.59 -1.45
CA TYR A 67 3.58 -3.40 -1.78
C TYR A 67 3.10 -2.69 -3.06
N ALA A 68 2.68 -3.44 -4.09
CA ALA A 68 2.24 -2.86 -5.36
C ALA A 68 0.89 -2.17 -5.21
N TYR A 69 -0.06 -2.81 -4.53
CA TYR A 69 -1.35 -2.19 -4.21
C TYR A 69 -1.20 -0.96 -3.32
N THR A 70 -0.24 -0.98 -2.38
CA THR A 70 0.01 0.18 -1.54
C THR A 70 0.66 1.33 -2.31
N ASN A 71 1.62 1.07 -3.20
CA ASN A 71 2.19 2.11 -4.06
C ASN A 71 1.11 2.73 -4.97
N LYS A 72 0.23 1.89 -5.52
CA LYS A 72 -0.94 2.33 -6.29
C LYS A 72 -1.88 3.22 -5.49
N LEU A 73 -2.15 2.88 -4.24
CA LEU A 73 -2.95 3.71 -3.34
C LEU A 73 -2.31 5.06 -3.06
N VAL A 74 -1.01 5.09 -2.76
CA VAL A 74 -0.26 6.33 -2.53
C VAL A 74 -0.38 7.24 -3.75
N MET A 75 -0.11 6.71 -4.94
CA MET A 75 -0.21 7.46 -6.19
C MET A 75 -1.63 7.96 -6.47
N PHE A 76 -2.66 7.16 -6.16
CA PHE A 76 -4.06 7.59 -6.26
C PHE A 76 -4.39 8.76 -5.34
N ILE A 77 -3.94 8.73 -4.08
CA ILE A 77 -4.20 9.80 -3.11
C ILE A 77 -3.41 11.06 -3.50
N GLU A 78 -2.14 10.95 -3.87
CA GLU A 78 -1.31 12.06 -4.33
C GLU A 78 -1.87 12.71 -5.61
N ALA A 79 -2.36 11.91 -6.57
CA ALA A 79 -3.00 12.42 -7.77
C ALA A 79 -4.30 13.18 -7.46
N ARG A 80 -5.11 12.69 -6.51
CA ARG A 80 -6.33 13.40 -6.06
C ARG A 80 -6.01 14.69 -5.33
N HIS A 81 -4.94 14.71 -4.54
CA HIS A 81 -4.43 15.93 -3.92
C HIS A 81 -4.07 16.97 -4.97
N ALA A 82 -3.26 16.59 -5.96
CA ALA A 82 -2.77 17.49 -6.99
C ALA A 82 -3.84 17.94 -7.99
N LEU A 83 -4.73 17.04 -8.42
CA LEU A 83 -5.64 17.28 -9.55
C LEU A 83 -7.07 17.64 -9.13
N ARG A 84 -7.50 17.23 -7.93
CA ARG A 84 -8.90 17.36 -7.48
C ARG A 84 -9.05 18.17 -6.20
N GLY A 85 -7.98 18.78 -5.70
CA GLY A 85 -8.01 19.62 -4.50
C GLY A 85 -8.32 18.86 -3.21
N LEU A 86 -8.03 17.55 -3.16
CA LEU A 86 -8.14 16.79 -1.91
C LEU A 86 -7.21 17.39 -0.87
N TYR A 87 -7.76 17.89 0.23
CA TYR A 87 -6.95 18.42 1.33
C TYR A 87 -6.40 17.28 2.19
N LEU A 88 -5.08 17.29 2.40
CA LEU A 88 -4.37 16.36 3.27
C LEU A 88 -3.80 17.12 4.47
N SER A 89 -4.02 16.59 5.67
CA SER A 89 -3.39 17.12 6.89
C SER A 89 -1.88 16.84 6.88
N PRO A 90 -1.09 17.55 7.71
CA PRO A 90 0.33 17.24 7.87
C PRO A 90 0.60 15.77 8.25
N ASP A 91 -0.23 15.19 9.11
CA ASP A 91 -0.11 13.77 9.51
C ASP A 91 -0.41 12.82 8.35
N GLN A 92 -1.43 13.12 7.55
CA GLN A 92 -1.76 12.34 6.35
C GLN A 92 -0.62 12.39 5.32
N ASN A 93 -0.06 13.57 5.08
CA ASN A 93 1.09 13.75 4.20
C ASN A 93 2.30 12.97 4.70
N LYS A 94 2.58 13.00 6.00
CA LYS A 94 3.68 12.24 6.59
C LYS A 94 3.50 10.74 6.38
N LEU A 95 2.30 10.21 6.64
CA LEU A 95 1.98 8.80 6.42
C LEU A 95 2.14 8.39 4.95
N LEU A 96 1.68 9.23 4.02
CA LEU A 96 1.83 8.96 2.59
C LEU A 96 3.28 8.95 2.14
N ILE A 97 4.12 9.87 2.64
CA ILE A 97 5.55 9.87 2.37
C ILE A 97 6.18 8.57 2.89
N ASP A 98 5.88 8.17 4.13
CA ASP A 98 6.42 6.93 4.69
C ASP A 98 5.99 5.70 3.86
N LEU A 99 4.72 5.62 3.46
CA LEU A 99 4.20 4.54 2.60
C LEU A 99 4.86 4.55 1.22
N ARG A 100 5.08 5.72 0.62
CA ARG A 100 5.75 5.87 -0.67
C ARG A 100 7.19 5.36 -0.60
N GLU A 101 7.95 5.80 0.39
CA GLU A 101 9.36 5.41 0.52
C GLU A 101 9.53 3.90 0.69
N ASN A 102 8.59 3.25 1.37
CA ASN A 102 8.57 1.80 1.56
C ASN A 102 8.14 1.03 0.31
N THR A 103 7.42 1.65 -0.63
CA THR A 103 6.78 0.95 -1.76
C THR A 103 7.27 1.39 -3.14
N LYS A 104 8.11 2.43 -3.23
CA LYS A 104 8.62 3.04 -4.48
C LYS A 104 9.39 2.11 -5.44
N ARG A 105 9.85 0.94 -4.97
CA ARG A 105 10.61 -0.03 -5.79
C ARG A 105 9.74 -1.18 -6.32
N THR A 106 8.42 -1.01 -6.32
CA THR A 106 7.49 -2.00 -6.83
C THR A 106 7.32 -1.89 -8.34
N ASN A 107 7.18 -3.03 -9.01
CA ASN A 107 6.71 -3.05 -10.39
C ASN A 107 5.20 -2.79 -10.38
N LEU A 108 4.77 -1.74 -11.07
CA LEU A 108 3.39 -1.26 -11.07
C LEU A 108 2.56 -1.78 -12.24
N ASN A 109 3.17 -2.42 -13.23
CA ASN A 109 2.53 -2.72 -14.53
C ASN A 109 1.30 -3.62 -14.42
N TYR A 110 1.15 -4.40 -13.34
CA TYR A 110 0.07 -5.37 -13.18
C TYR A 110 -1.08 -4.88 -12.29
N VAL A 111 -0.95 -3.74 -11.60
CA VAL A 111 -1.98 -3.26 -10.67
C VAL A 111 -2.81 -2.10 -11.22
N TYR A 112 -2.38 -1.37 -12.25
CA TYR A 112 -3.15 -0.24 -12.77
C TYR A 112 -4.17 -0.67 -13.83
N LEU A 113 -5.45 -0.37 -13.58
CA LEU A 113 -6.57 -0.81 -14.43
C LEU A 113 -7.38 0.35 -15.04
N SER A 114 -7.13 1.60 -14.63
CA SER A 114 -7.84 2.79 -15.14
C SER A 114 -7.00 4.08 -15.02
N ALA A 115 -7.61 5.26 -14.96
CA ALA A 115 -6.92 6.52 -14.67
C ALA A 115 -6.40 6.56 -13.22
N ILE A 116 -5.26 7.19 -12.99
CA ILE A 116 -4.53 7.19 -11.70
C ILE A 116 -5.33 7.75 -10.52
N ASP A 117 -6.25 8.69 -10.76
CA ASP A 117 -7.07 9.38 -9.77
C ASP A 117 -8.51 8.80 -9.64
N ALA A 118 -8.81 7.76 -10.42
CA ALA A 118 -10.12 7.12 -10.47
C ALA A 118 -10.23 5.98 -9.45
N THR A 119 -11.37 5.91 -8.74
CA THR A 119 -11.64 4.82 -7.79
C THR A 119 -11.80 3.47 -8.47
N SER A 120 -12.09 3.44 -9.78
CA SER A 120 -12.17 2.20 -10.57
C SER A 120 -10.88 1.40 -10.58
N GLN A 121 -9.77 1.98 -10.11
CA GLN A 121 -8.55 1.26 -9.79
C GLN A 121 -8.77 0.14 -8.76
N PHE A 122 -9.66 0.31 -7.78
CA PHE A 122 -9.78 -0.55 -6.60
C PHE A 122 -11.05 -1.43 -6.63
N LYS A 123 -11.41 -1.94 -7.81
CA LYS A 123 -12.56 -2.83 -8.02
C LYS A 123 -12.14 -4.28 -8.15
#